data_AF-A0A956E074-F1
#
_entry.id   AF-A0A956E074-F1
#
_cell.length_a   1.000
_cell.length_b   1.000
_cell.length_c   1.000
_cell.angle_alpha   90.00
_cell.angle_beta   90.00
_cell.angle_gamma   90.00
#
_symmetry.space_group_name_H-M   'P 1'
#
loop_
_entity.id
_entity.type
_entity.pdbx_description
1 polymer ?
#
loop_
_entity_poly.entity_id
_entity_poly.type
_entity_poly.pdbx_seq_one_letter_code
_entity_poly.pdbx_strand_id
1 'polypeptide(L)' 'MLLKGLTRVPTSKLQRLLKLLHQDRIGLPISGASLMTAGLSDIADDVEMLKGLERQTAQLVLVAVIAERKRKLPAQD' A
#
# COMPACT_ATOMS: atom_id res chain seq x y z
N MET A 1 -15.61 12.16 10.33
CA MET A 1 -14.91 11.97 9.04
C MET A 1 -13.73 11.03 9.32
N LEU A 2 -13.85 9.74 8.97
CA LEU A 2 -12.79 8.77 9.24
C LEU A 2 -11.58 9.09 8.35
N LEU A 3 -10.40 9.25 8.95
CA LEU A 3 -9.15 9.46 8.22
C LEU A 3 -8.98 8.33 7.20
N LYS A 4 -8.92 8.67 5.91
CA LYS A 4 -8.56 7.75 4.81
C LYS A 4 -7.04 7.78 4.64
N GLY A 5 -6.43 6.66 4.29
CA GLY A 5 -5.02 6.62 3.90
C GLY A 5 -4.27 5.39 4.39
N LEU A 6 -3.02 5.27 3.94
CA LEU A 6 -2.18 4.08 4.17
C LEU A 6 -1.97 3.76 5.66
N THR A 7 -2.15 4.72 6.56
CA THR A 7 -2.00 4.56 8.01
C THR A 7 -2.99 3.58 8.63
N ARG A 8 -4.15 3.32 8.01
CA ARG A 8 -5.14 2.34 8.48
C ARG A 8 -5.02 0.97 7.84
N VAL A 9 -4.35 0.87 6.70
CA VAL A 9 -4.14 -0.39 6.00
C VAL A 9 -3.20 -1.28 6.83
N PRO A 10 -3.53 -2.55 7.14
CA PRO A 10 -2.61 -3.45 7.83
C PRO A 10 -1.26 -3.57 7.13
N THR A 11 -0.17 -3.62 7.89
CA THR A 11 1.20 -3.68 7.32
C THR A 11 1.40 -4.87 6.38
N SER A 12 0.78 -6.01 6.67
CA SER A 12 0.81 -7.20 5.79
C SER A 12 0.18 -6.93 4.41
N LYS A 13 -0.89 -6.13 4.35
CA LYS A 13 -1.52 -5.73 3.09
C LYS A 13 -0.67 -4.73 2.32
N LEU A 14 -0.04 -3.76 3.01
CA LEU A 14 0.92 -2.85 2.37
C LEU A 14 2.11 -3.60 1.77
N GLN A 15 2.65 -4.59 2.49
CA GLN A 15 3.73 -5.46 2.00
C GLN A 15 3.30 -6.27 0.77
N ARG A 16 2.08 -6.84 0.79
CA ARG A 16 1.52 -7.56 -0.35
C ARG A 16 1.36 -6.64 -1.56
N LEU A 17 0.81 -5.44 -1.36
CA LEU A 17 0.66 -4.44 -2.43
C LEU A 17 2.02 -4.05 -3.02
N LEU A 18 3.02 -3.77 -2.19
CA LEU A 18 4.39 -3.45 -2.62
C LEU A 18 4.99 -4.60 -3.45
N LYS A 19 4.85 -5.85 -2.99
CA LYS A 19 5.32 -7.03 -3.73
C LYS A 19 4.67 -7.12 -5.11
N LEU A 20 3.36 -6.91 -5.20
CA LEU A 20 2.63 -6.96 -6.47
C LEU A 20 3.00 -5.82 -7.42
N LEU A 21 3.24 -4.62 -6.90
CA LEU A 21 3.74 -3.48 -7.68
C LEU A 21 5.17 -3.70 -8.19
N HIS A 22 6.03 -4.33 -7.39
CA HIS A 22 7.40 -4.69 -7.79
C HIS A 22 7.43 -5.80 -8.85
N GLN A 23 6.44 -6.68 -8.85
CA GLN A 23 6.33 -7.79 -9.80
C GLN A 23 5.50 -7.44 -11.06
N ASP A 24 5.12 -6.17 -11.23
CA ASP A 24 4.22 -5.69 -12.29
C ASP A 24 2.87 -6.44 -12.37
N ARG A 25 2.45 -7.08 -11.26
CA ARG A 25 1.17 -7.77 -11.14
C ARG A 25 0.01 -6.84 -10.83
N ILE A 26 0.32 -5.63 -10.36
CA ILE A 26 -0.62 -4.50 -10.28
C ILE A 26 -0.09 -3.39 -11.18
N GLY A 27 -0.94 -2.97 -12.11
CA GLY A 27 -0.69 -1.83 -12.98
C GLY A 27 -0.92 -0.51 -12.25
N LEU A 28 -0.36 0.56 -12.80
CA LEU A 28 -0.70 1.91 -12.43
C LEU A 28 -1.58 2.58 -13.49
N PRO A 29 -2.52 3.46 -13.09
CA PRO A 29 -2.88 3.78 -11.70
C PRO A 29 -3.50 2.58 -10.98
N ILE A 30 -3.32 2.49 -9.65
CA ILE A 30 -3.91 1.40 -8.86
C ILE A 30 -5.44 1.51 -8.97
N SER A 31 -6.05 0.54 -9.63
CA SER A 31 -7.49 0.51 -9.86
C SER A 31 -8.18 -0.45 -8.88
N GLY A 32 -9.45 -0.18 -8.55
CA GLY A 32 -10.26 -1.11 -7.75
C GLY A 32 -10.33 -2.51 -8.36
N ALA A 33 -10.36 -2.62 -9.69
CA ALA A 33 -10.32 -3.89 -10.40
C ALA A 33 -9.01 -4.65 -10.14
N SER A 34 -7.85 -3.98 -10.23
CA SER A 34 -6.54 -4.62 -9.96
C SER A 34 -6.38 -5.03 -8.49
N LEU A 35 -6.99 -4.30 -7.56
CA LEU A 35 -7.01 -4.65 -6.15
C LEU A 35 -7.92 -5.85 -5.90
N MET A 36 -9.09 -5.89 -6.55
CA MET A 36 -10.01 -7.01 -6.44
C MET A 36 -9.39 -8.31 -6.94
N THR A 37 -8.75 -8.31 -8.11
CA THR A 37 -8.05 -9.50 -8.64
C THR A 37 -6.89 -9.94 -7.75
N ALA A 38 -6.26 -8.98 -7.05
CA ALA A 38 -5.20 -9.24 -6.09
C ALA A 38 -5.69 -9.67 -4.69
N GLY A 39 -7.00 -9.69 -4.43
CA GLY A 39 -7.57 -9.97 -3.11
C GLY A 39 -7.34 -8.85 -2.08
N LEU A 40 -7.33 -7.60 -2.54
CA LEU A 40 -7.07 -6.36 -1.80
C LEU A 40 -8.19 -5.32 -2.00
N SER A 41 -9.40 -5.73 -2.41
CA SER A 41 -10.52 -4.82 -2.68
C SER A 41 -10.93 -3.98 -1.47
N ASP A 42 -10.70 -4.49 -0.25
CA ASP A 42 -11.09 -3.84 0.99
C ASP A 42 -10.23 -2.61 1.36
N ILE A 43 -9.07 -2.43 0.72
CA ILE A 43 -8.18 -1.28 0.94
C ILE A 43 -8.28 -0.23 -0.17
N ALA A 44 -9.21 -0.37 -1.10
CA ALA A 44 -9.31 0.48 -2.30
C ALA A 44 -9.41 1.98 -1.97
N ASP A 45 -10.23 2.33 -1.00
CA ASP A 45 -10.41 3.72 -0.55
C ASP A 45 -9.16 4.27 0.15
N ASP A 46 -8.42 3.43 0.89
CA ASP A 46 -7.25 3.86 1.65
C ASP A 46 -6.01 4.07 0.77
N VAL A 47 -5.94 3.41 -0.38
CA VAL A 47 -4.84 3.54 -1.35
C VAL A 47 -5.13 4.55 -2.45
N GLU A 48 -6.28 5.22 -2.42
CA GLU A 48 -6.67 6.23 -3.40
C GLU A 48 -5.64 7.37 -3.52
N MET A 49 -4.96 7.71 -2.42
CA MET A 49 -3.88 8.71 -2.41
C MET A 49 -2.65 8.34 -3.26
N LEU A 50 -2.53 7.08 -3.69
CA LEU A 50 -1.48 6.63 -4.60
C LEU A 50 -1.86 6.84 -6.08
N LYS A 51 -3.12 7.20 -6.39
CA LYS A 51 -3.53 7.53 -7.76
C LYS A 51 -2.75 8.74 -8.26
N GLY A 52 -2.31 8.69 -9.52
CA GLY A 52 -1.52 9.75 -10.15
C GLY A 52 -0.02 9.68 -9.85
N LEU A 53 0.42 8.81 -8.94
CA LEU A 53 1.85 8.53 -8.74
C LEU A 53 2.36 7.58 -9.82
N GLU A 54 3.61 7.80 -10.23
CA GLU A 54 4.37 6.84 -11.01
C GLU A 54 4.81 5.65 -10.15
N ARG A 55 5.25 4.56 -10.82
CA ARG A 55 5.54 3.28 -10.16
C ARG A 55 6.57 3.40 -9.05
N GLN A 56 7.68 4.03 -9.37
CA GLN A 56 8.78 4.19 -8.43
C GLN A 56 8.34 5.01 -7.21
N THR A 57 7.60 6.10 -7.43
CA THR A 57 7.09 6.94 -6.35
C THR A 57 6.09 6.18 -5.47
N ALA A 58 5.15 5.43 -6.05
CA ALA A 58 4.21 4.62 -5.28
C ALA A 58 4.93 3.54 -4.44
N GLN A 59 5.95 2.90 -5.00
CA GLN A 59 6.80 1.94 -4.28
C GLN A 59 7.56 2.60 -3.11
N LEU A 60 8.17 3.77 -3.35
CA LEU A 60 8.89 4.52 -2.31
C LEU A 60 7.97 4.92 -1.15
N VAL A 61 6.75 5.39 -1.44
CA VAL A 61 5.76 5.72 -0.41
C VAL A 61 5.41 4.49 0.43
N LEU A 62 5.16 3.34 -0.21
CA LEU A 62 4.86 2.09 0.52
C LEU A 62 6.04 1.64 1.38
N VAL A 63 7.27 1.68 0.85
CA VAL A 63 8.49 1.35 1.60
C VAL A 63 8.65 2.27 2.81
N ALA A 64 8.49 3.58 2.64
CA ALA A 64 8.60 4.57 3.72
C ALA A 64 7.57 4.33 4.83
N VAL A 65 6.30 4.10 4.47
CA VAL A 65 5.23 3.81 5.45
C VAL A 65 5.51 2.51 6.21
N ILE A 66 5.93 1.45 5.51
CA ILE A 66 6.28 0.16 6.14
C ILE A 66 7.47 0.32 7.09
N ALA A 67 8.52 1.03 6.65
CA ALA A 67 9.72 1.27 7.45
C ALA A 67 9.40 2.07 8.72
N GLU A 68 8.64 3.16 8.59
CA GLU A 68 8.24 4.00 9.73
C GLU A 68 7.42 3.21 10.76
N ARG A 69 6.54 2.30 10.32
CA ARG A 69 5.79 1.43 11.23
C ARG A 69 6.67 0.42 11.95
N LYS A 70 7.63 -0.18 11.25
CA LYS A 70 8.58 -1.12 11.86
C LYS A 70 9.45 -0.42 12.90
N ARG A 71 9.86 0.83 12.64
CA ARG A 71 10.63 1.66 13.58
C ARG A 71 9.84 2.01 14.85
N LYS A 72 8.52 2.15 14.75
CA LYS A 72 7.64 2.48 15.89
C LYS A 72 7.23 1.27 16.74
N LEU A 73 7.47 0.04 16.27
CA LEU A 73 7.31 -1.12 17.12
C LEU A 73 8.47 -1.11 18.13
N PRO A 74 8.22 -1.23 19.45
CA PRO A 74 9.31 -1.43 20.39
C PRO A 74 10.08 -2.68 19.95
N ALA A 75 11.42 -2.62 20.03
CA ALA A 75 12.25 -3.80 19.89
C ALA A 75 11.71 -4.85 20.88
N GLN A 76 11.21 -5.97 20.36
CA GLN A 76 10.92 -7.11 21.20
C GLN A 76 12.29 -7.74 21.49
N ASP A 77 12.84 -7.42 22.66
CA ASP A 77 13.89 -8.19 23.32
C ASP A 77 13.30 -9.49 23.89
#